data_AF-A0A524CMZ7-F1
#
_entry.id   AF-A0A524CMZ7-F1
#
_cell.length_a   1.000
_cell.length_b   1.000
_cell.length_c   1.000
_cell.angle_alpha   90.00
_cell.angle_beta   90.00
_cell.angle_gamma   90.00
#
_symmetry.space_group_name_H-M   'P 1'
#
loop_
_entity.id
_entity.type
_entity.pdbx_description
1 polymer ?
#
loop_
_entity_poly.entity_id
_entity_poly.type
_entity_poly.pdbx_seq_one_letter_code
_entity_poly.pdbx_strand_id
1 'polypeptide(L)'
;MSDNIKDLIEKAEEDDKTRAVMEKTIQNLKMEVKKLQTKLEAKKEVLRPPSLKSKEEEKEESTIEIHVLKEMVSSLRDEVIQRDQEKEKLSEKVKKLTEKLDQMKEKESDTVKEEILLKTQNSLNNLIEDYSKLETDNKLLKQKIAEYEQDQRQSLAQIDKEKTDLDRSESLKREIDSLKDQISAVERKNQSLLQDIKVLEKKSSSSEELDALVEKLKQNNTHLEKENKELSEKLEELKREKLRIMQYERKISNLTDKITELEKSNKLLKKRGSILLAKTITAMDLSPRKSKQTNQKELPQVEPLSISSERVQKSDVDLEKPSEDQKLAENAKSSKETEAEAKVAPPLKKEEPHEVAETSLGSTDEELTRKWQCPHCGNSNKAQIREVDDKKRPIWGNFYAKKYVCGQCGKEWR
;
A
#
# COMPACT_ATOMS: atom_id res chain seq x y z
N MET A 1 46.12 16.43 50.59
CA MET A 1 46.52 17.79 50.99
C MET A 1 47.37 18.34 49.86
N SER A 2 47.05 19.52 49.35
CA SER A 2 47.72 20.13 48.19
C SER A 2 49.22 20.29 48.47
N ASP A 3 50.07 19.95 47.51
CA ASP A 3 51.54 20.04 47.61
C ASP A 3 51.99 21.44 48.09
N ASN A 4 51.24 22.49 47.74
CA ASN A 4 51.48 23.86 48.22
C ASN A 4 51.42 24.05 49.74
N ILE A 5 50.63 23.26 50.48
CA ILE A 5 50.55 23.38 51.95
C ILE A 5 51.79 22.77 52.59
N LYS A 6 52.36 21.72 51.97
CA LYS A 6 53.54 21.03 52.49
C LYS A 6 54.79 21.90 52.35
N ASP A 7 54.95 22.57 51.21
CA ASP A 7 56.06 23.50 50.96
C ASP A 7 56.02 24.73 51.90
N LEU A 8 54.82 25.21 52.24
CA LEU A 8 54.67 26.31 53.20
C LEU A 8 55.03 25.91 54.63
N ILE A 9 54.75 24.66 55.03
CA ILE A 9 55.14 24.13 56.34
C ILE A 9 56.66 23.96 56.42
N GLU A 10 57.27 23.38 55.38
CA GLU A 10 58.73 23.17 55.34
C GLU A 10 59.49 24.50 55.37
N LYS A 11 59.00 25.53 54.66
CA LYS A 11 59.56 26.87 54.71
C LYS A 11 59.40 27.56 56.06
N ALA A 12 58.28 27.36 56.76
CA ALA A 12 58.08 27.88 58.11
C ALA A 12 59.04 27.20 59.12
N GLU A 13 59.29 25.90 58.98
CA GLU A 13 60.27 25.19 59.82
C GLU A 13 61.72 25.63 59.57
N GLU A 14 62.08 25.98 58.34
CA GLU A 14 63.38 26.58 58.03
C GLU A 14 63.53 27.99 58.62
N ASP A 15 62.50 28.81 58.54
CA ASP A 15 62.49 30.16 59.13
C ASP A 15 62.63 30.12 60.67
N ASP A 16 62.01 29.13 61.34
CA ASP A 16 62.17 28.95 62.78
C ASP A 16 63.60 28.50 63.16
N LYS A 17 64.22 27.62 62.36
CA LYS A 17 65.63 27.23 62.54
C LYS A 17 66.57 28.43 62.38
N THR A 18 66.34 29.29 61.38
CA THR A 18 67.17 30.48 61.18
C THR A 18 66.99 31.51 62.30
N ARG A 19 65.76 31.70 62.81
CA ARG A 19 65.50 32.52 64.01
C ARG A 19 66.28 32.03 65.24
N ALA A 20 66.26 30.72 65.51
CA ALA A 20 66.98 30.16 66.65
C ALA A 20 68.50 30.41 66.56
N VAL A 21 69.08 30.34 65.36
CA VAL A 21 70.50 30.66 65.13
C VAL A 21 70.79 32.15 65.34
N MET A 22 69.93 33.04 64.85
CA MET A 22 70.07 34.48 65.07
C MET A 22 69.98 34.86 66.54
N GLU A 23 69.04 34.26 67.28
CA GLU A 23 68.85 34.53 68.70
C GLU A 23 70.06 34.10 69.55
N LYS A 24 70.66 32.96 69.22
CA LYS A 24 71.92 32.50 69.82
C LYS A 24 73.08 33.47 69.52
N THR A 25 73.13 34.02 68.31
CA THR A 25 74.12 35.02 67.92
C THR A 25 73.94 36.33 68.69
N ILE A 26 72.70 36.80 68.87
CA ILE A 26 72.38 37.99 69.67
C ILE A 26 72.78 37.81 71.13
N GLN A 27 72.55 36.64 71.73
CA GLN A 27 72.99 36.37 73.09
C GLN A 27 74.52 36.40 73.24
N ASN A 28 75.25 35.81 72.29
CA ASN A 28 76.72 35.87 72.27
C ASN A 28 77.23 37.31 72.18
N LEU A 29 76.65 38.14 71.31
CA LEU A 29 77.01 39.56 71.18
C LEU A 29 76.69 40.35 72.45
N LYS A 30 75.54 40.10 73.11
CA LYS A 30 75.21 40.73 74.41
C LYS A 30 76.24 40.39 75.50
N MET A 31 76.73 39.15 75.52
CA MET A 31 77.77 38.72 76.46
C MET A 31 79.11 39.42 76.17
N GLU A 32 79.51 39.56 74.91
CA GLU A 32 80.70 40.33 74.52
C GLU A 32 80.60 41.80 74.88
N VAL A 33 79.45 42.44 74.63
CA VAL A 33 79.22 43.85 75.01
C VAL A 33 79.35 44.05 76.52
N LYS A 34 78.78 43.15 77.35
CA LYS A 34 78.98 43.19 78.81
C LYS A 34 80.45 43.01 79.21
N LYS A 35 81.18 42.15 78.51
CA LYS A 35 82.63 41.92 78.73
C LYS A 35 83.47 43.13 78.32
N LEU A 36 83.04 43.90 77.33
CA LEU A 36 83.67 45.15 76.93
C LEU A 36 83.31 46.32 77.86
N GLN A 37 82.06 46.40 78.34
CA GLN A 37 81.64 47.39 79.35
C GLN A 37 82.41 47.25 80.66
N THR A 38 82.58 46.03 81.16
CA THR A 38 83.39 45.79 82.39
C THR A 38 84.87 46.16 82.19
N LYS A 39 85.43 45.94 81.00
CA LYS A 39 86.78 46.41 80.64
C LYS A 39 86.87 47.95 80.53
N LEU A 40 85.78 48.62 80.19
CA LEU A 40 85.74 50.08 80.05
C LEU A 40 85.55 50.78 81.41
N GLU A 41 84.76 50.20 82.31
CA GLU A 41 84.64 50.67 83.70
C GLU A 41 85.95 50.47 84.49
N ALA A 42 86.64 49.34 84.31
CA ALA A 42 87.97 49.12 84.90
C ALA A 42 89.03 50.13 84.41
N LYS A 43 88.81 50.82 83.28
CA LYS A 43 89.68 51.91 82.80
C LYS A 43 89.29 53.30 83.32
N LYS A 44 88.10 53.47 83.90
CA LYS A 44 87.60 54.78 84.38
C LYS A 44 87.95 55.09 85.84
N GLU A 45 88.58 54.16 86.57
CA GLU A 45 88.86 54.29 88.00
C GLU A 45 90.19 55.00 88.36
N VAL A 46 90.84 55.68 87.39
CA VAL A 46 92.20 56.25 87.56
C VAL A 46 92.26 57.79 87.72
N LEU A 47 91.14 58.53 87.69
CA LEU A 47 91.20 60.00 87.83
C LEU A 47 90.16 60.54 88.83
N ARG A 48 90.59 60.74 90.07
CA ARG A 48 89.91 61.59 91.06
C ARG A 48 90.92 62.58 91.66
N PRO A 49 90.80 63.89 91.42
CA PRO A 49 91.62 64.89 92.10
C PRO A 49 91.03 65.25 93.49
N PRO A 50 91.86 65.42 94.54
CA PRO A 50 91.43 65.81 95.87
C PRO A 50 91.60 67.33 96.13
N SER A 51 90.72 67.81 97.02
CA SER A 51 90.90 68.87 98.03
C SER A 51 91.28 70.30 97.61
N LEU A 52 90.78 71.28 98.38
CA LEU A 52 91.59 72.33 99.02
C LEU A 52 90.77 73.07 100.10
N LYS A 53 91.35 73.11 101.31
CA LYS A 53 90.99 73.92 102.48
C LYS A 53 91.86 75.18 102.51
N SER A 54 91.34 76.30 103.02
CA SER A 54 92.00 77.35 103.84
C SER A 54 91.15 78.64 103.75
N LYS A 55 91.04 79.55 104.72
CA LYS A 55 91.67 79.81 106.01
C LYS A 55 90.77 80.82 106.75
N GLU A 56 90.88 80.85 108.07
CA GLU A 56 90.21 81.77 108.98
C GLU A 56 90.73 83.21 108.84
N GLU A 57 89.82 84.19 108.92
CA GLU A 57 89.85 85.37 109.82
C GLU A 57 89.04 86.54 109.21
N GLU A 58 87.73 86.58 109.47
CA GLU A 58 86.88 87.79 109.42
C GLU A 58 85.55 87.43 110.09
N LYS A 59 85.50 87.54 111.43
CA LYS A 59 84.51 86.86 112.30
C LYS A 59 83.30 87.71 112.72
N GLU A 60 83.08 88.90 112.16
CA GLU A 60 81.90 89.73 112.52
C GLU A 60 81.07 90.26 111.34
N GLU A 61 81.62 90.41 110.13
CA GLU A 61 80.80 90.57 108.90
C GLU A 61 80.31 89.22 108.37
N SER A 62 81.06 88.14 108.60
CA SER A 62 80.63 86.79 108.26
C SER A 62 79.43 86.31 109.08
N THR A 63 79.16 86.79 110.30
CA THR A 63 77.96 86.38 111.05
C THR A 63 76.68 87.01 110.50
N ILE A 64 76.74 88.24 109.99
CA ILE A 64 75.62 88.92 109.32
C ILE A 64 75.42 88.35 107.92
N GLU A 65 76.48 88.16 107.14
CA GLU A 65 76.39 87.48 105.83
C GLU A 65 75.92 86.04 105.98
N ILE A 66 76.41 85.27 106.97
CA ILE A 66 75.91 83.93 107.27
C ILE A 66 74.45 83.97 107.70
N HIS A 67 73.99 85.02 108.38
CA HIS A 67 72.57 85.16 108.74
C HIS A 67 71.70 85.46 107.52
N VAL A 68 72.10 86.40 106.66
CA VAL A 68 71.39 86.74 105.41
C VAL A 68 71.40 85.55 104.45
N LEU A 69 72.53 84.84 104.33
CA LEU A 69 72.62 83.60 103.56
C LEU A 69 71.77 82.48 104.16
N LYS A 70 71.65 82.37 105.49
CA LYS A 70 70.74 81.42 106.14
C LYS A 70 69.28 81.77 105.87
N GLU A 71 68.90 83.04 105.89
CA GLU A 71 67.55 83.49 105.55
C GLU A 71 67.24 83.27 104.06
N MET A 72 68.17 83.61 103.16
CA MET A 72 68.05 83.30 101.74
C MET A 72 67.96 81.79 101.49
N VAL A 73 68.77 80.98 102.18
CA VAL A 73 68.71 79.52 102.07
C VAL A 73 67.41 78.98 102.65
N SER A 74 66.86 79.58 103.71
CA SER A 74 65.54 79.22 104.24
C SER A 74 64.43 79.59 103.26
N SER A 75 64.46 80.80 102.70
CA SER A 75 63.50 81.26 101.69
C SER A 75 63.58 80.43 100.41
N LEU A 76 64.78 80.08 99.94
CA LEU A 76 64.98 79.19 98.81
C LEU A 76 64.52 77.76 99.12
N ARG A 77 64.70 77.27 100.35
CA ARG A 77 64.12 75.98 100.78
C ARG A 77 62.60 76.03 100.76
N ASP A 78 62.00 77.09 101.28
CA ASP A 78 60.55 77.24 101.30
C ASP A 78 59.98 77.35 99.88
N GLU A 79 60.66 78.06 98.98
CA GLU A 79 60.28 78.14 97.55
C GLU A 79 60.45 76.78 96.85
N VAL A 80 61.51 76.02 97.17
CA VAL A 80 61.68 74.64 96.67
C VAL A 80 60.58 73.73 97.20
N ILE A 81 60.22 73.82 98.48
CA ILE A 81 59.11 73.06 99.06
C ILE A 81 57.78 73.44 98.40
N GLN A 82 57.52 74.72 98.14
CA GLN A 82 56.34 75.15 97.40
C GLN A 82 56.33 74.62 95.96
N ARG A 83 57.47 74.71 95.25
CA ARG A 83 57.62 74.17 93.89
C ARG A 83 57.44 72.65 93.86
N ASP A 84 57.90 71.94 94.88
CA ASP A 84 57.71 70.49 95.01
C ASP A 84 56.23 70.16 95.27
N GLN A 85 55.54 70.92 96.12
CA GLN A 85 54.09 70.78 96.33
C GLN A 85 53.28 71.10 95.07
N GLU A 86 53.66 72.13 94.31
CA GLU A 86 53.04 72.48 93.03
C GLU A 86 53.28 71.40 91.98
N LYS A 87 54.51 70.89 91.90
CA LYS A 87 54.87 69.76 91.04
C LYS A 87 54.08 68.52 91.39
N GLU A 88 53.87 68.24 92.67
CA GLU A 88 53.07 67.11 93.13
C GLU A 88 51.58 67.29 92.77
N LYS A 89 51.01 68.49 92.99
CA LYS A 89 49.65 68.83 92.52
C LYS A 89 49.49 68.72 91.00
N LEU A 90 50.49 69.18 90.23
CA LEU A 90 50.50 69.06 88.78
C LEU A 90 50.64 67.59 88.35
N SER A 91 51.49 66.81 89.01
CA SER A 91 51.65 65.37 88.79
C SER A 91 50.34 64.62 89.04
N GLU A 92 49.61 64.93 90.12
CA GLU A 92 48.28 64.38 90.37
C GLU A 92 47.25 64.77 89.30
N LYS A 93 47.25 66.04 88.85
CA LYS A 93 46.37 66.48 87.76
C LYS A 93 46.69 65.75 86.45
N VAL A 94 47.97 65.57 86.13
CA VAL A 94 48.41 64.81 84.96
C VAL A 94 47.93 63.36 85.07
N LYS A 95 48.13 62.69 86.21
CA LYS A 95 47.62 61.31 86.43
C LYS A 95 46.11 61.23 86.21
N LYS A 96 45.32 62.13 86.80
CA LYS A 96 43.85 62.18 86.62
C LYS A 96 43.43 62.42 85.18
N LEU A 97 44.16 63.26 84.43
CA LEU A 97 43.89 63.48 83.01
C LEU A 97 44.26 62.27 82.16
N THR A 98 45.37 61.61 82.46
CA THR A 98 45.77 60.36 81.80
C THR A 98 44.72 59.26 82.03
N GLU A 99 44.26 59.06 83.27
CA GLU A 99 43.19 58.11 83.57
C GLU A 99 41.89 58.42 82.82
N LYS A 100 41.50 59.71 82.75
CA LYS A 100 40.33 60.12 81.96
C LYS A 100 40.51 59.88 80.46
N LEU A 101 41.70 60.13 79.93
CA LEU A 101 42.03 59.88 78.53
C LEU A 101 41.93 58.39 78.22
N ASP A 102 42.45 57.53 79.11
CA ASP A 102 42.39 56.09 78.94
C ASP A 102 40.95 55.57 79.02
N GLN A 103 40.14 56.07 79.97
CA GLN A 103 38.70 55.76 80.02
C GLN A 103 37.92 56.23 78.78
N MET A 104 38.26 57.39 78.22
CA MET A 104 37.65 57.89 76.98
C MET A 104 38.03 57.00 75.80
N LYS A 105 39.32 56.63 75.67
CA LYS A 105 39.80 55.73 74.62
C LYS A 105 39.13 54.36 74.70
N GLU A 106 38.96 53.82 75.89
CA GLU A 106 38.30 52.52 76.10
C GLU A 106 36.83 52.58 75.67
N LYS A 107 36.09 53.62 76.10
CA LYS A 107 34.71 53.86 75.68
C LYS A 107 34.58 54.04 74.17
N GLU A 108 35.45 54.85 73.56
CA GLU A 108 35.42 55.10 72.12
C GLU A 108 35.74 53.81 71.34
N SER A 109 36.74 53.05 71.78
CA SER A 109 37.06 51.71 71.25
C SER A 109 35.85 50.79 71.30
N ASP A 110 35.14 50.73 72.43
CA ASP A 110 34.01 49.83 72.59
C ASP A 110 32.80 50.27 71.77
N THR A 111 32.53 51.58 71.67
CA THR A 111 31.48 52.10 70.76
C THR A 111 31.78 51.79 69.29
N VAL A 112 33.03 51.93 68.84
CA VAL A 112 33.42 51.60 67.46
C VAL A 112 33.30 50.10 67.20
N LYS A 113 33.71 49.25 68.15
CA LYS A 113 33.52 47.80 68.04
C LYS A 113 32.04 47.44 67.94
N GLU A 114 31.19 48.04 68.78
CA GLU A 114 29.75 47.78 68.79
C GLU A 114 29.09 48.23 67.48
N GLU A 115 29.49 49.39 66.92
CA GLU A 115 29.01 49.85 65.62
C GLU A 115 29.42 48.91 64.48
N ILE A 116 30.68 48.44 64.48
CA ILE A 116 31.18 47.47 63.49
C ILE A 116 30.44 46.14 63.63
N LEU A 117 30.20 45.67 64.86
CA LEU A 117 29.45 44.44 65.14
C LEU A 117 28.01 44.56 64.64
N LEU A 118 27.33 45.69 64.90
CA LEU A 118 25.97 45.91 64.40
C LEU A 118 25.92 45.94 62.87
N LYS A 119 26.85 46.65 62.22
CA LYS A 119 26.91 46.72 60.74
C LYS A 119 27.20 45.36 60.11
N THR A 120 28.13 44.60 60.69
CA THR A 120 28.45 43.24 60.21
C THR A 120 27.31 42.27 60.46
N GLN A 121 26.65 42.33 61.62
CA GLN A 121 25.47 41.50 61.91
C GLN A 121 24.30 41.82 60.97
N ASN A 122 24.02 43.10 60.70
CA ASN A 122 22.98 43.50 59.74
C ASN A 122 23.31 43.01 58.32
N SER A 123 24.57 43.16 57.89
CA SER A 123 25.01 42.63 56.58
C SER A 123 24.88 41.11 56.51
N LEU A 124 25.19 40.39 57.60
CA LEU A 124 25.09 38.94 57.66
C LEU A 124 23.62 38.49 57.59
N ASN A 125 22.73 39.18 58.31
CA ASN A 125 21.29 38.90 58.29
C ASN A 125 20.70 39.10 56.88
N ASN A 126 21.06 40.18 56.18
CA ASN A 126 20.64 40.38 54.79
C ASN A 126 21.11 39.24 53.88
N LEU A 127 22.36 38.80 54.05
CA LEU A 127 22.91 37.70 53.27
C LEU A 127 22.18 36.37 53.55
N ILE A 128 21.83 36.09 54.80
CA ILE A 128 21.04 34.92 55.19
C ILE A 128 19.65 34.97 54.54
N GLU A 129 19.01 36.14 54.51
CA GLU A 129 17.70 36.32 53.88
C GLU A 129 17.78 36.09 52.36
N ASP A 130 18.81 36.63 51.70
CA ASP A 130 19.04 36.43 50.26
C ASP A 130 19.35 34.96 49.93
N TYR A 131 20.16 34.28 50.75
CA TYR A 131 20.38 32.83 50.60
C TYR A 131 19.09 32.03 50.76
N SER A 132 18.23 32.41 51.71
CA SER A 132 16.94 31.74 51.91
C SER A 132 16.01 31.91 50.70
N LYS A 133 15.96 33.12 50.12
CA LYS A 133 15.21 33.39 48.87
C LYS A 133 15.75 32.58 47.70
N LEU A 134 17.07 32.55 47.51
CA LEU A 134 17.71 31.76 46.47
C LEU A 134 17.45 30.25 46.66
N GLU A 135 17.43 29.75 47.89
CA GLU A 135 17.09 28.36 48.16
C GLU A 135 15.64 28.04 47.79
N THR A 136 14.69 28.93 48.11
CA THR A 136 13.29 28.76 47.70
C THR A 136 13.12 28.80 46.19
N ASP A 137 13.79 29.72 45.50
CA ASP A 137 13.74 29.81 44.04
C ASP A 137 14.36 28.57 43.38
N ASN A 138 15.46 28.05 43.94
CA ASN A 138 16.10 26.84 43.45
C ASN A 138 15.19 25.61 43.59
N LYS A 139 14.46 25.50 44.72
CA LYS A 139 13.44 24.45 44.93
C LYS A 139 12.31 24.56 43.91
N LEU A 140 11.79 25.76 43.68
CA LEU A 140 10.72 26.01 42.70
C LEU A 140 11.18 25.70 41.27
N LEU A 141 12.40 26.09 40.90
CA LEU A 141 12.96 25.78 39.58
C LEU A 141 13.15 24.28 39.38
N LYS A 142 13.62 23.55 40.40
CA LYS A 142 13.72 22.09 40.34
C LYS A 142 12.36 21.43 40.16
N GLN A 143 11.32 21.92 40.83
CA GLN A 143 9.96 21.42 40.65
C GLN A 143 9.48 21.67 39.22
N LYS A 144 9.65 22.88 38.68
CA LYS A 144 9.28 23.20 37.29
C LYS A 144 10.03 22.34 36.26
N ILE A 145 11.31 22.07 36.48
CA ILE A 145 12.09 21.18 35.61
C ILE A 145 11.48 19.77 35.61
N ALA A 146 11.14 19.23 36.78
CA ALA A 146 10.51 17.92 36.88
C ALA A 146 9.13 17.86 36.19
N GLU A 147 8.33 18.93 36.31
CA GLU A 147 7.05 19.07 35.61
C GLU A 147 7.24 19.07 34.08
N TYR A 148 8.18 19.87 33.55
CA TYR A 148 8.49 19.89 32.12
C TYR A 148 9.05 18.56 31.61
N GLU A 149 9.89 17.87 32.38
CA GLU A 149 10.38 16.53 32.03
C GLU A 149 9.24 15.50 31.98
N GLN A 150 8.26 15.60 32.87
CA GLN A 150 7.08 14.75 32.87
C GLN A 150 6.21 15.03 31.63
N ASP A 151 5.92 16.29 31.32
CA ASP A 151 5.13 16.70 30.14
C ASP A 151 5.81 16.25 28.84
N GLN A 152 7.14 16.35 28.77
CA GLN A 152 7.91 15.87 27.63
C GLN A 152 7.76 14.35 27.46
N ARG A 153 7.83 13.58 28.54
CA ARG A 153 7.63 12.12 28.49
C ARG A 153 6.21 11.75 28.03
N GLN A 154 5.19 12.48 28.50
CA GLN A 154 3.81 12.26 28.08
C GLN A 154 3.61 12.58 26.59
N SER A 155 4.20 13.68 26.12
CA SER A 155 4.14 14.07 24.72
C SER A 155 4.82 13.04 23.81
N LEU A 156 5.98 12.51 24.20
CA LEU A 156 6.67 11.45 23.46
C LEU A 156 5.83 10.15 23.40
N ALA A 157 5.23 9.76 24.52
CA ALA A 157 4.34 8.60 24.56
C ALA A 157 3.10 8.77 23.67
N GLN A 158 2.57 9.99 23.57
CA GLN A 158 1.48 10.32 22.65
C GLN A 158 1.92 10.23 21.19
N ILE A 159 3.11 10.75 20.85
CA ILE A 159 3.69 10.64 19.49
C ILE A 159 3.86 9.17 19.09
N ASP A 160 4.35 8.32 19.99
CA ASP A 160 4.51 6.89 19.71
C ASP A 160 3.16 6.22 19.45
N LYS A 161 2.12 6.57 20.23
CA LYS A 161 0.76 6.07 19.99
C LYS A 161 0.20 6.53 18.65
N GLU A 162 0.32 7.81 18.32
CA GLU A 162 -0.11 8.38 17.04
C GLU A 162 0.61 7.72 15.86
N LYS A 163 1.91 7.39 16.02
CA LYS A 163 2.66 6.64 15.01
C LYS A 163 2.11 5.22 14.81
N THR A 164 1.77 4.51 15.87
CA THR A 164 1.14 3.18 15.75
C THR A 164 -0.24 3.23 15.10
N ASP A 165 -1.02 4.29 15.39
CA ASP A 165 -2.33 4.50 14.76
C ASP A 165 -2.17 4.87 13.26
N LEU A 166 -1.13 5.63 12.90
CA LEU A 166 -0.78 5.92 11.51
C LEU A 166 -0.40 4.65 10.75
N ASP A 167 0.47 3.81 11.31
CA ASP A 167 0.86 2.53 10.69
C ASP A 167 -0.36 1.61 10.48
N ARG A 168 -1.29 1.59 11.45
CA ARG A 168 -2.57 0.86 11.32
C ARG A 168 -3.45 1.46 10.22
N SER A 169 -3.54 2.78 10.13
CA SER A 169 -4.29 3.48 9.08
C SER A 169 -3.74 3.16 7.69
N GLU A 170 -2.41 3.13 7.53
CA GLU A 170 -1.78 2.74 6.27
C GLU A 170 -2.05 1.28 5.90
N SER A 171 -2.03 0.37 6.86
CA SER A 171 -2.39 -1.04 6.64
C SER A 171 -3.83 -1.18 6.13
N LEU A 172 -4.79 -0.51 6.80
CA LEU A 172 -6.20 -0.50 6.38
C LEU A 172 -6.38 0.13 5.00
N LYS A 173 -5.61 1.16 4.66
CA LYS A 173 -5.65 1.77 3.33
C LYS A 173 -5.23 0.78 2.24
N ARG A 174 -4.17 0.00 2.47
CA ARG A 174 -3.72 -1.06 1.54
C ARG A 174 -4.79 -2.15 1.39
N GLU A 175 -5.44 -2.53 2.48
CA GLU A 175 -6.55 -3.50 2.46
C GLU A 175 -7.75 -2.98 1.66
N ILE A 176 -8.14 -1.72 1.85
CA ILE A 176 -9.20 -1.07 1.06
C ILE A 176 -8.87 -1.08 -0.44
N ASP A 177 -7.63 -0.75 -0.81
CA ASP A 177 -7.24 -0.73 -2.22
C ASP A 177 -7.23 -2.14 -2.84
N SER A 178 -6.77 -3.16 -2.09
CA SER A 178 -6.89 -4.57 -2.50
C SER A 178 -8.36 -5.01 -2.70
N LEU A 179 -9.26 -4.62 -1.78
CA LEU A 179 -10.68 -4.91 -1.91
C LEU A 179 -11.31 -4.21 -3.12
N LYS A 180 -10.90 -2.97 -3.44
CA LYS A 180 -11.36 -2.28 -4.67
C LYS A 180 -10.92 -3.03 -5.93
N ASP A 181 -9.70 -3.55 -5.96
CA ASP A 181 -9.20 -4.33 -7.09
C ASP A 181 -9.99 -5.64 -7.26
N GLN A 182 -10.30 -6.31 -6.15
CA GLN A 182 -11.16 -7.50 -6.15
C GLN A 182 -12.57 -7.20 -6.65
N ILE A 183 -13.20 -6.12 -6.19
CA ILE A 183 -14.51 -5.66 -6.68
C ILE A 183 -14.45 -5.40 -8.18
N SER A 184 -13.44 -4.67 -8.65
CA SER A 184 -13.25 -4.36 -10.07
C SER A 184 -13.03 -5.62 -10.92
N ALA A 185 -12.42 -6.66 -10.37
CA ALA A 185 -12.28 -7.96 -11.03
C ALA A 185 -13.61 -8.72 -11.11
N VAL A 186 -14.40 -8.70 -10.03
CA VAL A 186 -15.74 -9.32 -9.99
C VAL A 186 -16.70 -8.61 -10.95
N GLU A 187 -16.68 -7.28 -11.02
CA GLU A 187 -17.49 -6.50 -11.96
C GLU A 187 -17.18 -6.86 -13.41
N ARG A 188 -15.89 -6.99 -13.76
CA ARG A 188 -15.47 -7.44 -15.10
C ARG A 188 -15.95 -8.86 -15.41
N LYS A 189 -15.88 -9.78 -14.45
CA LYS A 189 -16.42 -11.15 -14.60
C LYS A 189 -17.94 -11.12 -14.81
N ASN A 190 -18.67 -10.33 -14.02
CA ASN A 190 -20.11 -10.18 -14.17
C ASN A 190 -20.50 -9.62 -15.54
N GLN A 191 -19.75 -8.63 -16.06
CA GLN A 191 -19.97 -8.10 -17.41
C GLN A 191 -19.74 -9.17 -18.49
N SER A 192 -18.69 -10.00 -18.35
CA SER A 192 -18.44 -11.13 -19.26
C SER A 192 -19.58 -12.14 -19.23
N LEU A 193 -20.02 -12.55 -18.03
CA LEU A 193 -21.12 -13.50 -17.87
C LEU A 193 -22.43 -12.96 -18.46
N LEU A 194 -22.71 -11.67 -18.32
CA LEU A 194 -23.87 -11.04 -18.95
C LEU A 194 -23.80 -11.07 -20.48
N GLN A 195 -22.60 -10.95 -21.07
CA GLN A 195 -22.43 -11.12 -22.51
C GLN A 195 -22.66 -12.57 -22.93
N ASP A 196 -22.13 -13.53 -22.16
CA ASP A 196 -22.33 -14.96 -22.42
C ASP A 196 -23.81 -15.35 -22.36
N ILE A 197 -24.55 -14.84 -21.37
CA ILE A 197 -26.00 -15.04 -21.27
C ILE A 197 -26.72 -14.54 -22.53
N LYS A 198 -26.41 -13.31 -23.00
CA LYS A 198 -27.00 -12.77 -24.22
C LYS A 198 -26.69 -13.60 -25.47
N VAL A 199 -25.49 -14.19 -25.54
CA VAL A 199 -25.13 -15.09 -26.64
C VAL A 199 -25.93 -16.39 -26.56
N LEU A 200 -26.11 -16.94 -25.35
CA LEU A 200 -26.92 -18.14 -25.13
C LEU A 200 -28.40 -17.90 -25.45
N GLU A 201 -28.97 -16.75 -25.09
CA GLU A 201 -30.35 -16.37 -25.45
C GLU A 201 -30.57 -16.31 -26.96
N LYS A 202 -29.59 -15.77 -27.72
CA LYS A 202 -29.66 -15.78 -29.19
C LYS A 202 -29.55 -17.19 -29.76
N LYS A 203 -28.76 -18.06 -29.13
CA LYS A 203 -28.65 -19.47 -29.54
C LYS A 203 -29.95 -20.22 -29.22
N SER A 204 -30.59 -19.98 -28.08
CA SER A 204 -31.87 -20.60 -27.75
C SER A 204 -32.96 -20.18 -28.73
N SER A 205 -33.05 -18.90 -29.11
CA SER A 205 -34.02 -18.47 -30.13
C SER A 205 -33.78 -19.14 -31.49
N SER A 206 -32.52 -19.32 -31.90
CA SER A 206 -32.21 -20.08 -33.13
C SER A 206 -32.54 -21.57 -33.01
N SER A 207 -32.42 -22.15 -31.81
CA SER A 207 -32.82 -23.54 -31.56
C SER A 207 -34.33 -23.70 -31.68
N GLU A 208 -35.11 -22.76 -31.14
CA GLU A 208 -36.58 -22.75 -31.26
C GLU A 208 -37.03 -22.65 -32.74
N GLU A 209 -36.33 -21.86 -33.55
CA GLU A 209 -36.58 -21.80 -35.00
C GLU A 209 -36.29 -23.14 -35.70
N LEU A 210 -35.20 -23.81 -35.33
CA LEU A 210 -34.88 -25.15 -35.85
C LEU A 210 -35.92 -26.19 -35.42
N ASP A 211 -36.38 -26.16 -34.16
CA ASP A 211 -37.43 -27.05 -33.68
C ASP A 211 -38.75 -26.83 -34.44
N ALA A 212 -39.12 -25.58 -34.71
CA ALA A 212 -40.28 -25.26 -35.53
C ALA A 212 -40.16 -25.78 -36.97
N LEU A 213 -38.96 -25.72 -37.57
CA LEU A 213 -38.69 -26.30 -38.89
C LEU A 213 -38.77 -27.83 -38.86
N VAL A 214 -38.25 -28.47 -37.81
CA VAL A 214 -38.35 -29.92 -37.62
C VAL A 214 -39.82 -30.35 -37.53
N GLU A 215 -40.65 -29.63 -36.77
CA GLU A 215 -42.09 -29.94 -36.68
C GLU A 215 -42.81 -29.76 -38.03
N LYS A 216 -42.48 -28.71 -38.81
CA LYS A 216 -43.00 -28.57 -40.19
C LYS A 216 -42.58 -29.72 -41.09
N LEU A 217 -41.31 -30.13 -41.04
CA LEU A 217 -40.82 -31.28 -41.81
C LEU A 217 -41.49 -32.58 -41.41
N LYS A 218 -41.74 -32.80 -40.11
CA LYS A 218 -42.52 -33.95 -39.63
C LYS A 218 -43.94 -33.93 -40.19
N GLN A 219 -44.63 -32.80 -40.14
CA GLN A 219 -45.97 -32.67 -40.72
C GLN A 219 -45.97 -32.98 -42.23
N ASN A 220 -45.03 -32.41 -42.98
CA ASN A 220 -44.88 -32.70 -44.41
C ASN A 220 -44.61 -34.18 -44.70
N ASN A 221 -43.73 -34.83 -43.94
CA ASN A 221 -43.49 -36.26 -44.08
C ASN A 221 -44.76 -37.08 -43.81
N THR A 222 -45.53 -36.76 -42.77
CA THR A 222 -46.79 -37.47 -42.51
C THR A 222 -47.83 -37.27 -43.62
N HIS A 223 -47.82 -36.11 -44.28
CA HIS A 223 -48.70 -35.84 -45.42
C HIS A 223 -48.26 -36.65 -46.65
N LEU A 224 -46.97 -36.61 -47.00
CA LEU A 224 -46.41 -37.41 -48.10
C LEU A 224 -46.60 -38.91 -47.89
N GLU A 225 -46.51 -39.40 -46.66
CA GLU A 225 -46.83 -40.80 -46.33
C GLU A 225 -48.30 -41.15 -46.61
N LYS A 226 -49.24 -40.24 -46.34
CA LYS A 226 -50.66 -40.44 -46.69
C LYS A 226 -50.86 -40.44 -48.20
N GLU A 227 -50.29 -39.48 -48.92
CA GLU A 227 -50.37 -39.44 -50.38
C GLU A 227 -49.75 -40.69 -51.02
N ASN A 228 -48.60 -41.16 -50.52
CA ASN A 228 -48.00 -42.40 -50.98
C ASN A 228 -48.88 -43.62 -50.72
N LYS A 229 -49.57 -43.69 -49.58
CA LYS A 229 -50.56 -44.74 -49.30
C LYS A 229 -51.72 -44.68 -50.28
N GLU A 230 -52.31 -43.50 -50.52
CA GLU A 230 -53.40 -43.31 -51.47
C GLU A 230 -52.99 -43.67 -52.91
N LEU A 231 -51.78 -43.26 -53.33
CA LEU A 231 -51.24 -43.62 -54.64
C LEU A 231 -50.99 -45.14 -54.75
N SER A 232 -50.52 -45.78 -53.68
CA SER A 232 -50.36 -47.23 -53.63
C SER A 232 -51.70 -47.95 -53.75
N GLU A 233 -52.76 -47.46 -53.09
CA GLU A 233 -54.12 -48.01 -53.18
C GLU A 233 -54.70 -47.85 -54.59
N LYS A 234 -54.55 -46.67 -55.20
CA LYS A 234 -54.95 -46.41 -56.59
C LYS A 234 -54.21 -47.32 -57.57
N LEU A 235 -52.92 -47.56 -57.34
CA LEU A 235 -52.11 -48.46 -58.16
C LEU A 235 -52.59 -49.90 -58.07
N GLU A 236 -52.98 -50.37 -56.88
CA GLU A 236 -53.60 -51.69 -56.71
C GLU A 236 -54.99 -51.78 -57.34
N GLU A 237 -55.79 -50.72 -57.28
CA GLU A 237 -57.09 -50.65 -57.98
C GLU A 237 -56.91 -50.73 -59.50
N LEU A 238 -55.98 -49.96 -60.07
CA LEU A 238 -55.65 -50.02 -61.49
C LEU A 238 -55.13 -51.40 -61.92
N LYS A 239 -54.34 -52.09 -61.07
CA LYS A 239 -53.94 -53.48 -61.33
C LYS A 239 -55.15 -54.42 -61.40
N ARG A 240 -56.12 -54.29 -60.49
CA ARG A 240 -57.36 -55.09 -60.52
C ARG A 240 -58.19 -54.80 -61.77
N GLU A 241 -58.31 -53.53 -62.16
CA GLU A 241 -59.06 -53.14 -63.35
C GLU A 241 -58.38 -53.66 -64.63
N LYS A 242 -57.04 -53.58 -64.71
CA LYS A 242 -56.26 -54.19 -65.79
C LYS A 242 -56.53 -55.69 -65.92
N LEU A 243 -56.64 -56.42 -64.80
CA LEU A 243 -56.99 -57.84 -64.81
C LEU A 243 -58.42 -58.09 -65.33
N ARG A 244 -59.39 -57.23 -64.99
CA ARG A 244 -60.76 -57.32 -65.53
C ARG A 244 -60.76 -57.06 -67.04
N ILE A 245 -60.06 -56.03 -67.51
CA ILE A 245 -59.92 -55.72 -68.93
C ILE A 245 -59.33 -56.94 -69.65
N MET A 246 -58.25 -57.54 -69.14
CA MET A 246 -57.68 -58.77 -69.70
C MET A 246 -58.68 -59.93 -69.78
N GLN A 247 -59.60 -60.07 -68.80
CA GLN A 247 -60.65 -61.08 -68.87
C GLN A 247 -61.67 -60.78 -69.98
N TYR A 248 -62.04 -59.51 -70.15
CA TYR A 248 -62.90 -59.08 -71.25
C TYR A 248 -62.22 -59.27 -72.61
N GLU A 249 -60.95 -58.93 -72.75
CA GLU A 249 -60.16 -59.17 -73.96
C GLU A 249 -60.14 -60.66 -74.33
N ARG A 250 -59.94 -61.57 -73.37
CA ARG A 250 -60.05 -63.02 -73.62
C ARG A 250 -61.44 -63.43 -74.09
N LYS A 251 -62.50 -62.91 -73.48
CA LYS A 251 -63.89 -63.17 -73.91
C LYS A 251 -64.13 -62.67 -75.33
N ILE A 252 -63.67 -61.46 -75.65
CA ILE A 252 -63.76 -60.88 -76.99
C ILE A 252 -63.00 -61.75 -77.99
N SER A 253 -61.78 -62.20 -77.67
CA SER A 253 -61.02 -63.13 -78.52
C SER A 253 -61.79 -64.42 -78.79
N ASN A 254 -62.31 -65.09 -77.73
CA ASN A 254 -63.10 -66.31 -77.87
C ASN A 254 -64.37 -66.11 -78.71
N LEU A 255 -65.07 -64.98 -78.53
CA LEU A 255 -66.25 -64.63 -79.33
C LEU A 255 -65.87 -64.36 -80.79
N THR A 256 -64.74 -63.68 -81.02
CA THR A 256 -64.21 -63.43 -82.36
C THR A 256 -63.90 -64.74 -83.07
N ASP A 257 -63.19 -65.66 -82.39
CA ASP A 257 -62.90 -67.00 -82.92
C ASP A 257 -64.21 -67.73 -83.28
N LYS A 258 -65.21 -67.68 -82.40
CA LYS A 258 -66.52 -68.30 -82.63
C LYS A 258 -67.28 -67.67 -83.80
N ILE A 259 -67.20 -66.35 -83.99
CA ILE A 259 -67.75 -65.67 -85.17
C ILE A 259 -67.06 -66.19 -86.42
N THR A 260 -65.72 -66.29 -86.45
CA THR A 260 -65.01 -66.81 -87.63
C THR A 260 -65.37 -68.26 -87.95
N GLU A 261 -65.62 -69.09 -86.92
CA GLU A 261 -66.08 -70.47 -87.08
C GLU A 261 -67.51 -70.54 -87.64
N LEU A 262 -68.42 -69.71 -87.12
CA LEU A 262 -69.78 -69.58 -87.62
C LEU A 262 -69.80 -69.03 -89.05
N GLU A 263 -68.93 -68.08 -89.40
CA GLU A 263 -68.78 -67.58 -90.76
C GLU A 263 -68.30 -68.67 -91.72
N LYS A 264 -67.32 -69.49 -91.32
CA LYS A 264 -66.89 -70.66 -92.11
C LYS A 264 -68.04 -71.65 -92.29
N SER A 265 -68.78 -71.94 -91.23
CA SER A 265 -69.95 -72.84 -91.26
C SER A 265 -71.08 -72.30 -92.14
N ASN A 266 -71.37 -71.01 -92.07
CA ASN A 266 -72.36 -70.35 -92.90
C ASN A 266 -71.92 -70.32 -94.38
N LYS A 267 -70.63 -70.09 -94.67
CA LYS A 267 -70.08 -70.26 -96.03
C LYS A 267 -70.27 -71.69 -96.54
N LEU A 268 -70.07 -72.72 -95.71
CA LEU A 268 -70.32 -74.12 -96.08
C LEU A 268 -71.81 -74.40 -96.30
N LEU A 269 -72.70 -73.88 -95.45
CA LEU A 269 -74.16 -74.00 -95.61
C LEU A 269 -74.63 -73.28 -96.86
N LYS A 270 -74.13 -72.08 -97.17
CA LYS A 270 -74.41 -71.39 -98.43
C LYS A 270 -73.97 -72.23 -99.63
N LYS A 271 -72.78 -72.84 -99.58
CA LYS A 271 -72.33 -73.80 -100.61
C LYS A 271 -73.28 -74.99 -100.74
N ARG A 272 -73.70 -75.61 -99.64
CA ARG A 272 -74.70 -76.70 -99.66
C ARG A 272 -76.06 -76.24 -100.18
N GLY A 273 -76.51 -75.06 -99.77
CA GLY A 273 -77.74 -74.42 -100.24
C GLY A 273 -77.69 -74.16 -101.74
N SER A 274 -76.58 -73.65 -102.27
CA SER A 274 -76.39 -73.50 -103.72
C SER A 274 -76.36 -74.84 -104.45
N ILE A 275 -75.79 -75.89 -103.85
CA ILE A 275 -75.82 -77.25 -104.43
C ILE A 275 -77.26 -77.81 -104.44
N LEU A 276 -78.01 -77.62 -103.37
CA LEU A 276 -79.42 -78.04 -103.28
C LEU A 276 -80.29 -77.26 -104.25
N LEU A 277 -80.13 -75.93 -104.33
CA LEU A 277 -80.85 -75.09 -105.29
C LEU A 277 -80.55 -75.52 -106.72
N ALA A 278 -79.27 -75.78 -107.04
CA ALA A 278 -78.87 -76.34 -108.32
C ALA A 278 -79.58 -77.68 -108.58
N LYS A 279 -79.58 -78.61 -107.61
CA LYS A 279 -80.31 -79.89 -107.71
C LYS A 279 -81.82 -79.72 -107.90
N THR A 280 -82.45 -78.76 -107.22
CA THR A 280 -83.90 -78.50 -107.36
C THR A 280 -84.23 -77.89 -108.71
N ILE A 281 -83.40 -76.98 -109.22
CA ILE A 281 -83.53 -76.45 -110.59
C ILE A 281 -83.40 -77.61 -111.59
N THR A 282 -82.41 -78.49 -111.42
CA THR A 282 -82.24 -79.69 -112.26
C THR A 282 -83.43 -80.67 -112.13
N ALA A 283 -84.08 -80.77 -110.96
CA ALA A 283 -85.27 -81.59 -110.78
C ALA A 283 -86.54 -80.96 -111.37
N MET A 284 -86.61 -79.63 -111.47
CA MET A 284 -87.72 -78.91 -112.10
C MET A 284 -87.65 -78.92 -113.63
N ASP A 285 -86.48 -79.17 -114.23
CA ASP A 285 -86.29 -79.22 -115.69
C ASP A 285 -86.78 -80.54 -116.36
N LEU A 286 -87.33 -81.51 -115.60
CA LEU A 286 -87.78 -82.82 -116.11
C LEU A 286 -89.31 -83.05 -116.13
N SER A 287 -90.14 -82.00 -116.23
CA SER A 287 -91.58 -82.21 -116.53
C SER A 287 -92.24 -81.01 -117.24
N PRO A 288 -92.85 -81.18 -118.44
CA PRO A 288 -93.40 -80.08 -119.22
C PRO A 288 -94.94 -79.98 -119.12
N ARG A 289 -95.47 -78.80 -118.77
CA ARG A 289 -96.57 -78.08 -119.48
C ARG A 289 -97.29 -77.00 -118.64
N LYS A 290 -97.42 -75.81 -119.28
CA LYS A 290 -98.58 -74.89 -119.37
C LYS A 290 -98.97 -73.95 -118.20
N SER A 291 -98.70 -72.65 -118.47
CA SER A 291 -99.60 -71.48 -118.43
C SER A 291 -100.15 -70.89 -117.11
N LYS A 292 -100.09 -69.55 -117.08
CA LYS A 292 -101.07 -68.52 -116.60
C LYS A 292 -100.93 -67.90 -115.18
N GLN A 293 -100.71 -66.57 -115.20
CA GLN A 293 -101.50 -65.48 -114.55
C GLN A 293 -101.22 -65.00 -113.09
N THR A 294 -100.91 -63.69 -113.00
CA THR A 294 -101.43 -62.62 -112.09
C THR A 294 -100.97 -62.40 -110.63
N ASN A 295 -100.57 -61.13 -110.39
CA ASN A 295 -100.96 -60.17 -109.31
C ASN A 295 -100.20 -60.03 -107.97
N GLN A 296 -99.69 -58.80 -107.79
CA GLN A 296 -99.83 -57.83 -106.67
C GLN A 296 -99.85 -58.28 -105.19
N LYS A 297 -98.95 -57.66 -104.37
CA LYS A 297 -99.21 -56.88 -103.13
C LYS A 297 -97.87 -56.62 -102.41
N GLU A 298 -97.40 -55.37 -102.31
CA GLU A 298 -97.62 -54.38 -101.24
C GLU A 298 -96.97 -54.68 -99.87
N LEU A 299 -96.04 -53.76 -99.53
CA LEU A 299 -95.55 -53.17 -98.26
C LEU A 299 -96.30 -53.46 -96.93
N PRO A 300 -95.63 -53.30 -95.75
CA PRO A 300 -95.44 -51.97 -95.10
C PRO A 300 -94.10 -51.81 -94.34
N GLN A 301 -93.40 -50.66 -94.35
CA GLN A 301 -93.56 -49.46 -93.49
C GLN A 301 -93.94 -49.75 -92.02
N VAL A 302 -93.05 -49.45 -91.06
CA VAL A 302 -93.34 -48.67 -89.83
C VAL A 302 -92.01 -48.04 -89.33
N GLU A 303 -92.11 -46.78 -88.95
CA GLU A 303 -91.09 -45.85 -88.47
C GLU A 303 -91.13 -45.81 -86.89
N PRO A 304 -90.91 -44.69 -86.17
CA PRO A 304 -89.76 -44.31 -85.33
C PRO A 304 -90.00 -44.33 -83.80
N LEU A 305 -88.98 -43.96 -82.99
CA LEU A 305 -89.01 -43.31 -81.65
C LEU A 305 -87.54 -43.06 -81.21
N SER A 306 -86.96 -41.86 -81.07
CA SER A 306 -87.22 -40.62 -80.29
C SER A 306 -86.96 -40.70 -78.77
N ILE A 307 -86.15 -39.71 -78.28
CA ILE A 307 -86.08 -39.10 -76.91
C ILE A 307 -85.13 -39.82 -75.91
N SER A 308 -84.15 -39.23 -75.19
CA SER A 308 -83.87 -37.88 -74.61
C SER A 308 -82.34 -37.62 -74.58
N SER A 309 -81.79 -36.42 -74.83
CA SER A 309 -81.75 -35.15 -74.05
C SER A 309 -81.05 -35.20 -72.68
N GLU A 310 -79.94 -34.45 -72.60
CA GLU A 310 -79.34 -33.66 -71.48
C GLU A 310 -77.81 -33.83 -71.41
N ARG A 311 -76.95 -32.85 -71.20
CA ARG A 311 -77.05 -31.38 -71.06
C ARG A 311 -75.60 -30.85 -71.04
N VAL A 312 -75.39 -29.72 -71.72
CA VAL A 312 -74.17 -28.88 -71.75
C VAL A 312 -73.94 -28.17 -70.41
N GLN A 313 -72.68 -28.03 -69.96
CA GLN A 313 -72.08 -26.80 -69.36
C GLN A 313 -70.57 -27.03 -69.11
N LYS A 314 -69.69 -26.30 -69.83
CA LYS A 314 -68.91 -25.09 -69.40
C LYS A 314 -67.62 -25.47 -68.63
N SER A 315 -66.46 -25.31 -69.28
CA SER A 315 -65.43 -24.26 -69.06
C SER A 315 -64.51 -24.63 -67.88
N ASP A 316 -63.18 -24.62 -67.95
CA ASP A 316 -62.27 -23.61 -68.50
C ASP A 316 -60.99 -24.23 -69.08
N VAL A 317 -60.51 -23.57 -70.14
CA VAL A 317 -59.14 -23.64 -70.66
C VAL A 317 -58.54 -22.26 -70.39
N ASP A 318 -57.53 -22.19 -69.52
CA ASP A 318 -56.50 -21.14 -69.47
C ASP A 318 -55.17 -21.91 -69.31
N LEU A 319 -54.27 -21.96 -70.30
CA LEU A 319 -53.27 -20.94 -70.62
C LEU A 319 -52.60 -20.34 -69.37
N GLU A 320 -51.43 -20.87 -69.01
CA GLU A 320 -50.22 -20.05 -69.02
C GLU A 320 -48.95 -20.91 -69.13
N LYS A 321 -48.09 -20.50 -70.06
CA LYS A 321 -46.72 -20.95 -70.30
C LYS A 321 -45.80 -19.74 -69.96
N PRO A 322 -44.47 -19.90 -70.02
CA PRO A 322 -43.52 -19.50 -68.98
C PRO A 322 -43.09 -18.02 -69.05
N SER A 323 -42.43 -17.53 -67.99
CA SER A 323 -41.55 -16.37 -68.07
C SER A 323 -40.20 -16.65 -67.40
N GLU A 324 -39.15 -16.67 -68.23
CA GLU A 324 -37.74 -16.52 -67.86
C GLU A 324 -37.40 -15.05 -67.54
N ASP A 325 -36.29 -14.92 -66.80
CA ASP A 325 -35.37 -13.78 -66.65
C ASP A 325 -35.75 -12.56 -65.77
N GLN A 326 -35.12 -12.48 -64.58
CA GLN A 326 -33.94 -11.59 -64.39
C GLN A 326 -33.16 -11.83 -63.08
N LYS A 327 -31.88 -12.17 -63.29
CA LYS A 327 -30.61 -11.96 -62.55
C LYS A 327 -30.58 -11.21 -61.20
N LEU A 328 -29.65 -11.73 -60.34
CA LEU A 328 -28.67 -11.08 -59.42
C LEU A 328 -28.69 -11.81 -58.06
N ALA A 329 -27.60 -12.22 -57.40
CA ALA A 329 -26.17 -12.18 -57.66
C ALA A 329 -25.48 -13.21 -56.73
N GLU A 330 -24.30 -13.66 -57.17
CA GLU A 330 -23.12 -14.16 -56.45
C GLU A 330 -23.14 -14.27 -54.90
N ASN A 331 -22.87 -15.47 -54.36
CA ASN A 331 -21.55 -15.85 -53.82
C ASN A 331 -21.62 -17.21 -53.11
N ALA A 332 -21.23 -18.28 -53.81
CA ALA A 332 -20.85 -19.55 -53.20
C ALA A 332 -19.33 -19.60 -53.11
N LYS A 333 -18.78 -19.33 -51.93
CA LYS A 333 -17.39 -19.60 -51.61
C LYS A 333 -17.31 -20.95 -50.91
N SER A 334 -16.87 -21.92 -51.71
CA SER A 334 -16.08 -23.11 -51.35
C SER A 334 -15.71 -23.23 -49.87
N SER A 335 -16.17 -24.30 -49.24
CA SER A 335 -15.54 -24.87 -48.05
C SER A 335 -15.42 -26.36 -48.26
N LYS A 336 -14.15 -26.76 -48.39
CA LYS A 336 -13.65 -28.09 -48.69
C LYS A 336 -13.90 -29.01 -47.50
N GLU A 337 -14.43 -30.18 -47.78
CA GLU A 337 -14.36 -31.34 -46.89
C GLU A 337 -12.88 -31.68 -46.62
N THR A 338 -12.56 -31.91 -45.35
CA THR A 338 -11.51 -32.84 -44.94
C THR A 338 -12.02 -33.60 -43.73
N GLU A 339 -12.05 -34.92 -43.89
CA GLU A 339 -12.36 -35.94 -42.91
C GLU A 339 -11.38 -35.95 -41.72
N ALA A 340 -11.92 -36.45 -40.61
CA ALA A 340 -11.32 -37.34 -39.61
C ALA A 340 -10.02 -36.91 -38.89
N GLU A 341 -10.12 -36.75 -37.56
CA GLU A 341 -9.60 -37.79 -36.66
C GLU A 341 -10.18 -37.64 -35.24
N ALA A 342 -10.67 -38.77 -34.72
CA ALA A 342 -11.16 -38.95 -33.37
C ALA A 342 -10.01 -39.22 -32.40
N LYS A 343 -10.01 -38.58 -31.23
CA LYS A 343 -9.39 -39.13 -30.00
C LYS A 343 -10.28 -38.91 -28.77
N VAL A 344 -11.01 -39.98 -28.49
CA VAL A 344 -11.38 -40.56 -27.19
C VAL A 344 -10.76 -39.93 -25.94
N ALA A 345 -11.61 -39.47 -25.01
CA ALA A 345 -11.45 -39.66 -23.56
C ALA A 345 -12.80 -39.40 -22.81
N PRO A 346 -13.30 -40.33 -21.96
CA PRO A 346 -14.44 -40.13 -21.06
C PRO A 346 -13.97 -39.95 -19.59
N PRO A 347 -14.84 -39.91 -18.56
CA PRO A 347 -15.81 -38.86 -18.25
C PRO A 347 -15.71 -38.36 -16.78
N LEU A 348 -16.45 -37.28 -16.48
CA LEU A 348 -17.15 -36.94 -15.22
C LEU A 348 -16.61 -37.45 -13.86
N LYS A 349 -16.42 -36.51 -12.92
CA LYS A 349 -16.85 -36.71 -11.52
C LYS A 349 -17.23 -35.39 -10.84
N LYS A 350 -18.39 -35.45 -10.17
CA LYS A 350 -19.05 -34.42 -9.35
C LYS A 350 -18.61 -34.51 -7.90
N GLU A 351 -18.63 -33.33 -7.27
CA GLU A 351 -19.05 -33.00 -5.88
C GLU A 351 -18.17 -33.42 -4.69
N GLU A 352 -18.07 -32.45 -3.77
CA GLU A 352 -17.29 -32.29 -2.51
C GLU A 352 -17.77 -33.22 -1.35
N PRO A 353 -17.43 -33.05 -0.04
CA PRO A 353 -16.54 -32.08 0.66
C PRO A 353 -15.68 -32.63 1.85
N HIS A 354 -14.81 -31.75 2.40
CA HIS A 354 -14.16 -31.75 3.74
C HIS A 354 -13.28 -32.98 4.14
N GLU A 355 -12.06 -32.89 4.67
CA GLU A 355 -11.62 -32.24 5.91
C GLU A 355 -10.07 -32.29 6.06
N VAL A 356 -9.51 -31.31 6.78
CA VAL A 356 -8.25 -31.24 7.55
C VAL A 356 -6.95 -31.89 7.02
N ALA A 357 -5.97 -31.04 6.67
CA ALA A 357 -4.56 -31.27 7.03
C ALA A 357 -3.74 -29.97 6.90
N GLU A 358 -3.22 -29.50 8.04
CA GLU A 358 -2.12 -28.54 8.10
C GLU A 358 -0.94 -29.04 7.26
N THR A 359 -0.52 -28.27 6.26
CA THR A 359 0.84 -28.31 5.74
C THR A 359 1.28 -26.94 5.28
N SER A 360 2.33 -26.47 5.93
CA SER A 360 3.22 -25.38 5.52
C SER A 360 3.59 -25.50 4.03
N LEU A 361 3.14 -24.54 3.22
CA LEU A 361 3.61 -24.18 1.89
C LEU A 361 3.43 -22.66 1.81
N GLY A 362 4.49 -21.86 1.83
CA GLY A 362 5.43 -21.81 0.73
C GLY A 362 5.04 -20.63 -0.14
N SER A 363 5.57 -19.46 0.21
CA SER A 363 5.51 -18.22 -0.56
C SER A 363 5.64 -18.47 -2.06
N THR A 364 4.60 -18.14 -2.83
CA THR A 364 4.69 -18.00 -4.29
C THR A 364 4.04 -16.68 -4.70
N ASP A 365 4.64 -15.58 -4.24
CA ASP A 365 4.74 -14.36 -5.05
C ASP A 365 5.68 -14.65 -6.23
N GLU A 366 5.20 -15.42 -7.21
CA GLU A 366 5.76 -15.39 -8.58
C GLU A 366 5.04 -14.30 -9.39
N GLU A 367 4.92 -13.12 -8.81
CA GLU A 367 4.47 -11.91 -9.47
C GLU A 367 5.69 -11.25 -10.13
N LEU A 368 6.00 -11.66 -11.36
CA LEU A 368 6.61 -10.86 -12.42
C LEU A 368 7.83 -9.97 -12.09
N THR A 369 8.68 -10.34 -11.13
CA THR A 369 10.06 -9.87 -11.10
C THR A 369 10.83 -10.58 -12.23
N ARG A 370 10.60 -10.14 -13.49
CA ARG A 370 11.41 -10.55 -14.65
C ARG A 370 12.86 -10.34 -14.27
N LYS A 371 13.54 -11.43 -13.90
CA LYS A 371 14.93 -11.42 -13.44
C LYS A 371 15.74 -10.69 -14.51
N TRP A 372 16.39 -9.60 -14.11
CA TRP A 372 17.31 -8.85 -14.95
C TRP A 372 18.49 -9.77 -15.26
N GLN A 373 18.34 -10.58 -16.30
CA GLN A 373 19.33 -11.57 -16.71
C GLN A 373 19.76 -11.28 -18.15
N CYS A 374 21.06 -11.14 -18.36
CA CYS A 374 21.63 -10.99 -19.69
C CYS A 374 21.28 -12.24 -20.52
N PRO A 375 20.56 -12.10 -21.65
CA PRO A 375 20.13 -13.24 -22.47
C PRO A 375 21.30 -13.95 -23.16
N HIS A 376 22.48 -13.31 -23.21
CA HIS A 376 23.64 -13.87 -23.91
C HIS A 376 24.63 -14.60 -23.02
N CYS A 377 24.82 -14.16 -21.77
CA CYS A 377 25.81 -14.75 -20.87
C CYS A 377 25.21 -15.19 -19.53
N GLY A 378 23.89 -15.04 -19.35
CA GLY A 378 23.19 -15.44 -18.14
C GLY A 378 23.48 -14.58 -16.91
N ASN A 379 24.23 -13.47 -17.04
CA ASN A 379 24.57 -12.60 -15.91
C ASN A 379 23.31 -12.01 -15.28
N SER A 380 23.11 -12.22 -13.98
CA SER A 380 21.99 -11.70 -13.19
C SER A 380 22.39 -10.58 -12.24
N ASN A 381 23.67 -10.17 -12.21
CA ASN A 381 24.14 -9.12 -11.32
C ASN A 381 23.65 -7.75 -11.81
N LYS A 382 22.69 -7.18 -11.08
CA LYS A 382 22.08 -5.87 -11.38
C LYS A 382 23.12 -4.74 -11.50
N ALA A 383 24.20 -4.77 -10.71
CA ALA A 383 25.25 -3.74 -10.78
C ALA A 383 26.04 -3.76 -12.09
N GLN A 384 26.02 -4.88 -12.81
CA GLN A 384 26.70 -5.05 -14.09
C GLN A 384 25.76 -4.90 -15.29
N ILE A 385 24.46 -4.76 -15.11
CA ILE A 385 23.51 -4.51 -16.20
C ILE A 385 23.16 -3.02 -16.18
N ARG A 386 23.69 -2.28 -17.15
CA ARG A 386 23.46 -0.83 -17.26
C ARG A 386 22.34 -0.56 -18.25
N GLU A 387 21.38 0.26 -17.84
CA GLU A 387 20.36 0.80 -18.73
C GLU A 387 20.90 2.08 -19.38
N VAL A 388 20.84 2.16 -20.71
CA VAL A 388 21.38 3.26 -21.52
C VAL A 388 20.36 3.67 -22.58
N ASP A 389 20.32 4.95 -22.91
CA ASP A 389 19.46 5.46 -23.98
C ASP A 389 19.95 5.00 -25.36
N ASP A 390 19.06 4.38 -26.13
CA ASP A 390 19.27 3.95 -27.50
C ASP A 390 19.08 5.14 -28.46
N LYS A 391 20.14 5.92 -28.63
CA LYS A 391 20.18 7.08 -29.54
C LYS A 391 19.81 6.76 -30.99
N LYS A 392 19.80 5.49 -31.40
CA LYS A 392 19.40 5.06 -32.74
C LYS A 392 17.88 5.01 -32.93
N ARG A 393 17.09 5.08 -31.85
CA ARG A 393 15.62 5.05 -31.89
C ARG A 393 15.01 6.16 -31.03
N PRO A 394 14.80 7.37 -31.60
CA PRO A 394 14.00 8.39 -30.95
C PRO A 394 12.54 7.93 -30.89
N ILE A 395 11.91 8.11 -29.73
CA ILE A 395 10.46 7.88 -29.55
C ILE A 395 9.72 9.19 -29.86
N TRP A 396 10.18 10.30 -29.28
CA TRP A 396 9.62 11.64 -29.54
C TRP A 396 10.63 12.72 -29.12
N GLY A 397 11.02 13.62 -30.02
CA GLY A 397 11.94 14.71 -29.71
C GLY A 397 13.28 14.19 -29.16
N ASN A 398 13.68 14.66 -27.97
CA ASN A 398 14.90 14.24 -27.28
C ASN A 398 14.73 12.99 -26.40
N PHE A 399 13.59 12.29 -26.47
CA PHE A 399 13.36 11.03 -25.76
C PHE A 399 13.72 9.84 -26.64
N TYR A 400 14.62 8.99 -26.14
CA TYR A 400 15.10 7.79 -26.82
C TYR A 400 14.57 6.53 -26.14
N ALA A 401 14.40 5.46 -26.91
CA ALA A 401 14.11 4.15 -26.33
C ALA A 401 15.26 3.69 -25.42
N LYS A 402 14.99 2.85 -24.43
CA LYS A 402 16.04 2.32 -23.55
C LYS A 402 16.56 0.97 -24.03
N LYS A 403 17.84 0.70 -23.77
CA LYS A 403 18.50 -0.58 -24.00
C LYS A 403 19.35 -0.96 -22.79
N TYR A 404 19.53 -2.25 -22.58
CA TYR A 404 20.38 -2.81 -21.53
C TYR A 404 21.72 -3.23 -22.11
N VAL A 405 22.79 -2.99 -21.37
CA VAL A 405 24.17 -3.38 -21.73
C VAL A 405 24.73 -4.22 -20.59
N CYS A 406 25.20 -5.43 -20.90
CA CYS A 406 25.84 -6.30 -19.92
C CYS A 406 27.32 -5.95 -19.80
N GLY A 407 27.76 -5.55 -18.60
CA GLY A 407 29.16 -5.24 -18.29
C GLY A 407 30.09 -6.46 -18.35
N GLN A 408 29.56 -7.69 -18.31
CA GLN A 408 30.36 -8.91 -18.40
C GLN A 408 30.68 -9.32 -19.84
N CYS A 409 29.71 -9.23 -20.77
CA CYS A 409 29.89 -9.69 -22.16
C CYS A 409 29.80 -8.57 -23.21
N GLY A 410 29.50 -7.34 -22.81
CA GLY A 410 29.39 -6.16 -23.69
C GLY A 410 28.19 -6.15 -24.63
N LYS A 411 27.35 -7.19 -24.63
CA LYS A 411 26.20 -7.26 -25.53
C LYS A 411 25.03 -6.41 -25.05
N GLU A 412 24.29 -5.88 -26.02
CA GLU A 412 23.14 -5.00 -25.82
C GLU A 412 21.83 -5.73 -26.14
N TRP A 413 20.78 -5.53 -25.35
CA TRP A 413 19.42 -6.05 -25.61
C TRP A 413 18.35 -5.09 -25.09
N ARG A 414 17.08 -5.40 -25.30
CA ARG A 414 15.93 -4.60 -24.85
C ARG A 414 15.04 -5.37 -23.90
#